data_AF-A0A379LTN5-F1
#
_entry.id   AF-A0A379LTN5-F1
#
_cell.length_a   1.000
_cell.length_b   1.000
_cell.length_c   1.000
_cell.angle_alpha   90.00
_cell.angle_beta   90.00
_cell.angle_gamma   90.00
#
_symmetry.space_group_name_H-M   'P 1'
#
loop_
_entity.id
_entity.type
_entity.pdbx_description
1 polymer ?
#
loop_
_entity_poly.entity_id
_entity_poly.type
_entity_poly.pdbx_seq_one_letter_code
_entity_poly.pdbx_strand_id
1 'polypeptide(L)'
;MKSYGAQVTFFDDIEDARQEAIVAAQQSGATFVSAYNNQQMIAGGGTVGLEIMEDWPDADVILVNIGGGGLASGIATAIKGINPAAEVWGSAE
;
A
#
# COMPACT_ATOMS: atom_id res chain seq x y z
N MET A 1 -12.73 10.40 6.60
CA MET A 1 -12.32 11.34 5.52
C MET A 1 -12.92 12.72 5.70
N LYS A 2 -14.25 12.89 5.74
CA LYS A 2 -14.88 14.21 5.96
C LYS A 2 -14.44 14.92 7.25
N SER A 3 -14.29 14.17 8.35
CA SER A 3 -13.78 14.70 9.63
C SER A 3 -12.33 15.22 9.56
N TYR A 4 -11.55 14.75 8.58
CA TYR A 4 -10.19 15.22 8.31
C TYR A 4 -10.16 16.37 7.28
N GLY A 5 -11.32 16.94 6.92
CA GLY A 5 -11.43 18.06 5.97
C GLY A 5 -11.45 17.67 4.48
N ALA A 6 -11.50 16.38 4.16
CA ALA A 6 -11.54 15.93 2.77
C ALA A 6 -12.90 16.18 2.11
N GLN A 7 -12.88 16.61 0.84
CA GLN A 7 -14.04 16.55 -0.04
C GLN A 7 -14.21 15.10 -0.52
N VAL A 8 -15.43 14.56 -0.41
CA VAL A 8 -15.71 13.15 -0.68
C VAL A 8 -16.84 13.02 -1.69
N THR A 9 -16.56 12.33 -2.79
CA THR A 9 -17.51 11.95 -3.84
C THR A 9 -17.66 10.43 -3.83
N PHE A 10 -18.88 9.93 -3.98
CA PHE A 10 -19.19 8.50 -3.94
C PHE A 10 -19.47 7.97 -5.35
N PHE A 11 -19.08 6.73 -5.58
CA PHE A 11 -19.33 5.95 -6.79
C PHE A 11 -19.73 4.55 -6.38
N ASP A 12 -20.51 3.87 -7.20
CA ASP A 12 -20.97 2.50 -6.94
C ASP A 12 -19.91 1.45 -7.33
N ASP A 13 -18.99 1.82 -8.22
CA ASP A 13 -17.92 0.96 -8.73
C ASP A 13 -16.54 1.57 -8.50
N ILE A 14 -15.55 0.71 -8.20
CA ILE A 14 -14.19 1.14 -7.85
C ILE A 14 -13.41 1.65 -9.05
N GLU A 15 -13.66 1.09 -10.23
CA GLU A 15 -13.00 1.49 -11.47
C GLU A 15 -13.53 2.83 -11.95
N ASP A 16 -14.85 3.05 -11.83
CA ASP A 16 -15.46 4.36 -12.08
C ASP A 16 -14.88 5.43 -11.13
N ALA A 17 -14.79 5.12 -9.83
CA ALA A 17 -14.17 6.03 -8.85
C ALA A 17 -12.72 6.36 -9.20
N ARG A 18 -11.95 5.37 -9.65
CA ARG A 18 -10.54 5.52 -10.03
C ARG A 18 -10.41 6.40 -11.27
N GLN A 19 -11.21 6.13 -12.30
CA GLN A 19 -11.17 6.87 -13.55
C GLN A 19 -11.57 8.33 -13.35
N GLU A 20 -12.64 8.58 -12.57
CA GLU A 20 -13.07 9.94 -12.28
C GLU A 20 -12.05 10.69 -11.41
N ALA A 21 -11.40 10.01 -10.45
CA ALA A 21 -10.32 10.62 -9.66
C ALA A 21 -9.11 11.02 -10.54
N ILE A 22 -8.78 10.25 -11.57
CA ILE A 22 -7.72 10.61 -12.54
C ILE A 22 -8.14 11.84 -13.35
N VAL A 23 -9.38 11.89 -13.85
CA VAL A 23 -9.90 13.02 -14.62
C VAL A 23 -9.96 14.29 -13.77
N ALA A 24 -10.48 14.20 -12.54
CA ALA A 24 -10.55 15.32 -11.61
C ALA A 24 -9.16 15.87 -11.26
N ALA A 25 -8.16 14.98 -11.08
CA ALA A 25 -6.77 15.40 -10.86
C ALA A 25 -6.22 16.18 -12.05
N GLN A 26 -6.45 15.71 -13.28
CA GLN A 26 -6.02 16.41 -14.49
C GLN A 26 -6.68 17.78 -14.67
N GLN A 27 -7.98 17.90 -14.39
CA GLN A 27 -8.73 19.15 -14.53
C GLN A 27 -8.38 20.19 -13.47
N SER A 28 -8.12 19.76 -12.24
CA SER A 28 -7.79 20.65 -11.12
C SER A 28 -6.30 20.99 -11.01
N GLY A 29 -5.44 20.24 -11.70
CA GLY A 29 -3.98 20.30 -11.51
C GLY A 29 -3.49 19.59 -10.24
N ALA A 30 -4.35 18.82 -9.57
CA ALA A 30 -3.96 18.01 -8.43
C ALA A 30 -3.15 16.78 -8.84
N THR A 31 -2.42 16.20 -7.90
CA THR A 31 -1.72 14.92 -8.10
C THR A 31 -2.66 13.77 -7.76
N PHE A 32 -2.87 12.85 -8.70
CA PHE A 32 -3.54 11.59 -8.39
C PHE A 32 -2.61 10.71 -7.54
N VAL A 33 -3.04 10.37 -6.33
CA VAL A 33 -2.31 9.48 -5.42
C VAL A 33 -2.95 8.10 -5.48
N SER A 34 -2.25 7.14 -6.09
CA SER A 34 -2.70 5.74 -6.12
C SER A 34 -2.73 5.16 -4.70
N ALA A 35 -3.77 4.39 -4.39
CA ALA A 35 -3.90 3.69 -3.12
C ALA A 35 -2.86 2.57 -2.91
N TYR A 36 -2.13 2.16 -3.96
CA TYR A 36 -1.14 1.08 -3.87
C TYR A 36 0.00 1.18 -4.89
N ASN A 37 -0.27 1.63 -6.12
CA ASN A 37 0.71 1.62 -7.22
C ASN A 37 1.49 2.95 -7.31
N ASN A 38 2.20 3.28 -6.24
CA ASN A 38 3.08 4.44 -6.16
C ASN A 38 4.29 4.07 -5.29
N GLN A 39 5.49 4.47 -5.72
CA GLN A 39 6.73 4.16 -5.01
C GLN A 39 6.74 4.64 -3.55
N GLN A 40 6.18 5.81 -3.25
CA GLN A 40 6.06 6.33 -1.88
C GLN A 40 5.06 5.51 -1.05
N MET A 41 3.97 5.05 -1.66
CA MET A 41 2.99 4.19 -0.98
C MET A 41 3.62 2.83 -0.63
N ILE A 42 4.38 2.25 -1.56
CA ILE A 42 5.12 0.99 -1.35
C ILE A 42 6.19 1.17 -0.27
N ALA A 43 6.99 2.24 -0.35
CA ALA A 43 8.03 2.54 0.64
C ALA A 43 7.43 2.75 2.04
N GLY A 44 6.29 3.44 2.13
CA GLY A 44 5.52 3.58 3.37
C GLY A 44 5.11 2.22 3.94
N GLY A 45 4.60 1.30 3.11
CA GLY A 45 4.32 -0.07 3.53
C GLY A 45 5.55 -0.83 4.04
N GLY A 46 6.74 -0.53 3.51
CA GLY A 46 8.00 -1.12 3.97
C GLY A 46 8.38 -0.78 5.40
N THR A 47 7.89 0.34 5.95
CA THR A 47 8.15 0.70 7.35
C THR A 47 7.63 -0.34 8.33
N VAL A 48 6.47 -0.97 8.03
CA VAL A 48 5.96 -2.11 8.80
C VAL A 48 6.94 -3.28 8.77
N GLY A 49 7.55 -3.56 7.62
CA GLY A 49 8.58 -4.60 7.52
C GLY A 49 9.86 -4.28 8.30
N LEU A 50 10.22 -3.00 8.42
CA LEU A 50 11.34 -2.56 9.25
C LEU A 50 11.03 -2.78 10.73
N GLU A 51 9.83 -2.38 11.18
CA GLU A 51 9.38 -2.57 12.56
C GLU A 51 9.35 -4.06 12.94
N ILE A 52 8.86 -4.93 12.05
CA ILE A 52 8.89 -6.39 12.28
C ILE A 52 10.31 -6.91 12.49
N MET A 53 11.29 -6.46 11.69
CA MET A 53 12.68 -6.92 11.81
C MET A 53 13.42 -6.32 13.00
N GLU A 54 12.99 -5.16 13.48
CA GLU A 54 13.49 -4.56 14.72
C GLU A 54 12.99 -5.35 15.93
N ASP A 55 11.69 -5.64 15.98
CA ASP A 55 11.05 -6.29 17.13
C ASP A 55 11.23 -7.83 17.14
N TRP A 56 11.27 -8.47 15.96
CA TRP A 56 11.39 -9.92 15.81
C TRP A 56 12.28 -10.30 14.60
N PRO A 57 13.61 -10.17 14.73
CA PRO A 57 14.55 -10.40 13.62
C PRO A 57 14.58 -11.86 13.11
N ASP A 58 14.24 -12.82 13.97
CA ASP A 58 14.25 -14.26 13.68
C ASP A 58 12.92 -14.78 13.14
N ALA A 59 12.01 -13.91 12.67
CA ALA A 59 10.74 -14.33 12.10
C ALA A 59 10.95 -15.16 10.81
N ASP A 60 10.47 -16.41 10.80
CA ASP A 60 10.63 -17.31 9.64
C ASP A 60 9.64 -17.02 8.51
N VAL A 61 8.38 -16.72 8.84
CA VAL A 61 7.29 -16.53 7.87
C VAL A 61 6.41 -15.35 8.26
N ILE A 62 6.21 -14.43 7.31
CA ILE A 62 5.34 -13.27 7.43
C ILE A 62 4.18 -13.41 6.44
N LEU A 63 2.95 -13.50 6.96
CA LEU A 63 1.73 -13.54 6.14
C LEU A 63 1.16 -12.13 5.97
N VAL A 64 0.90 -11.70 4.73
CA VAL A 64 0.38 -10.37 4.42
C VAL A 64 -0.83 -10.48 3.50
N ASN A 65 -1.91 -9.77 3.85
CA ASN A 65 -3.08 -9.65 2.99
C ASN A 65 -2.78 -8.84 1.72
N ILE A 66 -3.27 -9.30 0.58
CA ILE A 66 -3.06 -8.70 -0.73
C ILE A 66 -4.39 -8.19 -1.28
N GLY A 67 -4.52 -6.86 -1.30
CA GLY A 67 -5.45 -6.15 -2.18
C GLY A 67 -4.71 -5.72 -3.46
N GLY A 68 -4.44 -4.42 -3.61
CA GLY A 68 -3.64 -3.89 -4.72
C GLY A 68 -2.13 -4.14 -4.64
N GLY A 69 -1.65 -4.92 -3.66
CA GLY A 69 -0.25 -5.35 -3.53
C GLY A 69 0.74 -4.36 -2.90
N GLY A 70 0.42 -3.05 -2.82
CA GLY A 70 1.37 -2.03 -2.35
C GLY A 70 1.97 -2.29 -0.96
N LEU A 71 1.14 -2.72 0.01
CA LEU A 71 1.61 -3.07 1.36
C LEU A 71 2.53 -4.30 1.33
N ALA A 72 2.09 -5.39 0.69
CA ALA A 72 2.85 -6.64 0.61
C ALA A 72 4.20 -6.42 -0.09
N SER A 73 4.23 -5.64 -1.18
CA SER A 73 5.48 -5.27 -1.86
C SER A 73 6.43 -4.48 -0.97
N GLY A 74 5.90 -3.51 -0.20
CA GLY A 74 6.68 -2.73 0.76
C GLY A 74 7.31 -3.61 1.84
N ILE A 75 6.48 -4.39 2.53
CA ILE A 75 6.92 -5.31 3.59
C ILE A 75 7.95 -6.29 3.03
N ALA A 76 7.66 -6.95 1.90
CA ALA A 76 8.58 -7.91 1.29
C ALA A 76 9.93 -7.28 0.94
N THR A 77 9.94 -6.02 0.46
CA THR A 77 11.17 -5.30 0.14
C THR A 77 12.02 -5.07 1.39
N ALA A 78 11.42 -4.63 2.49
CA ALA A 78 12.12 -4.40 3.75
C ALA A 78 12.63 -5.72 4.36
N ILE A 79 11.74 -6.72 4.48
CA ILE A 79 12.07 -8.04 5.05
C ILE A 79 13.21 -8.70 4.27
N LYS A 80 13.09 -8.80 2.94
CA LYS A 80 14.12 -9.46 2.11
C LYS A 80 15.43 -8.68 2.05
N GLY A 81 15.40 -7.37 2.30
CA GLY A 81 16.60 -6.55 2.42
C GLY A 81 17.38 -6.81 3.72
N ILE A 82 16.70 -7.19 4.81
CA ILE A 82 17.30 -7.40 6.14
C ILE A 82 17.57 -8.88 6.40
N ASN A 83 16.56 -9.73 6.23
CA ASN A 83 16.64 -11.17 6.39
C ASN A 83 16.14 -11.86 5.11
N PRO A 84 17.05 -12.17 4.15
CA PRO A 84 16.68 -12.84 2.90
C PRO A 84 16.07 -14.23 3.08
N ALA A 85 16.35 -14.89 4.21
CA ALA A 85 15.85 -16.24 4.50
C ALA A 85 14.38 -16.23 4.95
N ALA A 86 13.93 -15.19 5.66
CA ALA A 86 12.54 -15.05 6.07
C ALA A 86 11.59 -15.04 4.87
N GLU A 87 10.53 -15.84 4.90
CA GLU A 87 9.56 -15.94 3.82
C GLU A 87 8.42 -14.93 3.98
N VAL A 88 7.94 -14.36 2.87
CA VAL A 88 6.81 -13.42 2.87
C VAL A 88 5.72 -13.97 1.97
N TRP A 89 4.59 -14.33 2.56
CA TRP A 89 3.49 -15.03 1.90
C TRP A 89 2.31 -14.08 1.73
N GLY A 90 1.78 -14.08 0.51
CA GLY A 90 0.57 -13.34 0.19
C GLY A 90 -0.68 -14.17 0.43
N SER A 91 -1.68 -13.59 1.09
CA SER A 91 -3.05 -14.12 1.09
C SER A 91 -3.96 -13.17 0.34
N ALA A 92 -4.74 -13.68 -0.60
CA ALA A 92 -5.82 -12.97 -1.27
C ALA A 92 -7.09 -13.82 -1.13
N GLU A 93 -8.23 -13.17 -0.90
CA GLU A 93 -9.56 -13.79 -1.01
C GLU A 93 -10.10 -13.66 -2.43
#